data_AF-A0A925GZR5-F1
#
_entry.id   AF-A0A925GZR5-F1
#
_cell.length_a   1.000
_cell.length_b   1.000
_cell.length_c   1.000
_cell.angle_alpha   90.00
_cell.angle_beta   90.00
_cell.angle_gamma   90.00
#
_symmetry.space_group_name_H-M   'P 1'
#
loop_
_entity.id
_entity.type
_entity.pdbx_description
1 polymer ?
#
loop_
_entity_poly.entity_id
_entity_poly.type
_entity_poly.pdbx_seq_one_letter_code
_entity_poly.pdbx_strand_id
1 'polypeptide(L)'
;LPMAIYPEGALYKLPSPAWLPDERNRWARVDVAPDAATQAIASKAGRETANALMVSDLLRAAEQNGRPCCNESDGRWTIEMVHGIYQAQSSGRRVDFPLRMRAHPLEAQRH
;
A
#
# COMPACT_ATOMS: atom_id res chain seq x y z
N LEU A 1 -6.74 -15.43 -7.89
CA LEU A 1 -7.03 -14.08 -7.34
C LEU A 1 -7.88 -13.33 -8.35
N PRO A 2 -8.92 -12.59 -7.94
CA PRO A 2 -9.91 -12.00 -8.85
C PRO A 2 -9.34 -10.76 -9.54
N MET A 3 -8.36 -10.97 -10.43
CA MET A 3 -7.85 -9.95 -11.35
C MET A 3 -8.85 -9.65 -12.49
N ALA A 4 -9.92 -10.45 -12.61
CA ALA A 4 -10.97 -10.27 -13.61
C ALA A 4 -11.88 -9.06 -13.36
N ILE A 5 -11.83 -8.43 -12.18
CA ILE A 5 -12.68 -7.27 -11.82
C ILE A 5 -12.11 -5.95 -12.39
N TYR A 6 -10.86 -5.94 -12.87
CA TYR A 6 -10.23 -4.77 -13.46
C TYR A 6 -9.81 -5.05 -14.91
N PRO A 7 -10.76 -5.17 -15.85
CA PRO A 7 -10.47 -5.57 -17.23
C PRO A 7 -9.49 -4.64 -17.97
N GLU A 8 -9.18 -3.44 -17.43
CA GLU A 8 -8.19 -2.51 -17.99
C GLU A 8 -7.35 -1.79 -16.93
N GLY A 9 -7.38 -2.21 -15.66
CA GLY A 9 -6.65 -1.54 -14.57
C GLY A 9 -7.10 -0.10 -14.27
N ALA A 10 -8.30 0.30 -14.72
CA ALA A 10 -8.82 1.63 -14.47
C ALA A 10 -9.02 1.90 -12.97
N LEU A 11 -8.63 3.10 -12.52
CA LEU A 11 -8.78 3.53 -11.14
C LEU A 11 -10.22 3.99 -10.88
N TYR A 12 -10.82 3.51 -9.80
CA TYR A 12 -12.15 3.95 -9.36
C TYR A 12 -12.09 4.46 -7.93
N LYS A 13 -12.88 5.48 -7.63
CA LYS A 13 -13.09 6.04 -6.30
C LYS A 13 -14.55 5.92 -5.92
N LEU A 14 -14.81 5.41 -4.73
CA LEU A 14 -16.12 5.51 -4.08
C LEU A 14 -16.09 6.74 -3.16
N PRO A 15 -16.93 7.78 -3.37
CA PRO A 15 -16.94 8.98 -2.53
C PRO A 15 -17.69 8.74 -1.21
N SER A 16 -17.45 7.60 -0.57
CA SER A 16 -18.09 7.18 0.68
C SER A 16 -17.10 6.42 1.54
N PRO A 17 -17.22 6.48 2.88
CA PRO A 17 -16.45 5.61 3.78
C PRO A 17 -16.94 4.15 3.76
N ALA A 18 -18.03 3.83 3.07
CA ALA A 18 -18.53 2.47 2.90
C ALA A 18 -17.65 1.64 1.96
N TRP A 19 -17.69 0.31 2.11
CA TRP A 19 -17.00 -0.63 1.21
C TRP A 19 -17.81 -1.01 -0.03
N LEU A 20 -19.12 -0.74 -0.02
CA LEU A 20 -20.04 -1.04 -1.10
C LEU A 20 -20.73 0.25 -1.57
N PRO A 21 -21.03 0.37 -2.87
CA PRO A 21 -21.79 1.49 -3.38
C PRO A 21 -23.25 1.42 -2.92
N ASP A 22 -23.89 2.57 -2.86
CA ASP A 22 -25.33 2.73 -2.61
C ASP A 22 -25.95 3.63 -3.71
N GLU A 23 -27.23 3.96 -3.58
CA GLU A 23 -27.94 4.80 -4.56
C GLU A 23 -27.34 6.22 -4.68
N ARG A 24 -26.77 6.75 -3.59
CA ARG A 24 -26.18 8.10 -3.52
C ARG A 24 -24.69 8.10 -3.86
N ASN A 25 -23.98 7.02 -3.56
CA ASN A 25 -22.54 6.90 -3.68
C ASN A 25 -22.21 5.72 -4.59
N ARG A 26 -21.92 6.02 -5.86
CA ARG A 26 -21.51 5.03 -6.86
C ARG A 26 -20.02 5.14 -7.13
N TRP A 27 -19.42 4.04 -7.60
CA TRP A 27 -18.05 4.05 -8.09
C TRP A 27 -17.90 5.06 -9.23
N ALA A 28 -17.02 6.04 -9.04
CA ALA A 28 -16.66 7.02 -10.06
C ALA A 28 -15.29 6.65 -10.64
N ARG A 29 -15.18 6.61 -11.97
CA ARG A 29 -13.90 6.44 -12.65
C ARG A 29 -13.02 7.66 -12.34
N VAL A 30 -11.77 7.41 -12.04
CA VAL A 30 -10.76 8.46 -11.87
C VAL A 30 -9.84 8.39 -13.07
N ASP A 31 -9.94 9.40 -13.93
CA ASP A 31 -9.01 9.56 -15.05
C ASP A 31 -7.72 10.17 -14.53
N VAL A 32 -6.84 9.30 -14.04
CA VAL A 32 -5.46 9.66 -13.75
C VAL A 32 -4.67 9.31 -14.99
N ALA A 33 -4.18 10.32 -15.72
CA ALA A 33 -3.17 10.09 -16.73
C ALA A 33 -1.95 9.48 -16.01
N PRO A 34 -1.60 8.21 -16.27
CA PRO A 34 -0.46 7.63 -15.58
C PRO A 34 0.76 8.39 -16.07
N ASP A 35 1.58 8.88 -15.14
CA ASP A 35 2.85 9.48 -15.54
C ASP A 35 3.72 8.43 -16.26
N ALA A 36 4.69 8.90 -17.05
CA ALA A 36 5.51 8.01 -17.86
C ALA A 36 6.22 6.92 -17.02
N ALA A 37 6.56 7.23 -15.77
CA ALA A 37 7.18 6.29 -14.84
C ALA A 37 6.21 5.18 -14.40
N THR A 38 4.97 5.53 -14.10
CA THR A 38 3.90 4.60 -13.73
C THR A 38 3.55 3.68 -14.88
N GLN A 39 3.48 4.20 -16.11
CA GLN A 39 3.24 3.38 -17.32
C GLN A 39 4.37 2.39 -17.57
N ALA A 40 5.63 2.82 -17.40
CA ALA A 40 6.79 1.96 -17.58
C ALA A 40 6.77 0.76 -16.62
N ILE A 41 6.50 1.01 -15.33
CA ILE A 41 6.45 -0.03 -14.28
C ILE A 41 5.20 -0.92 -14.41
N ALA A 42 4.10 -0.43 -14.99
CA ALA A 42 2.89 -1.23 -15.19
C ALA A 42 3.07 -2.39 -16.21
N SER A 43 4.10 -2.31 -17.06
CA SER A 43 4.47 -3.41 -17.96
C SER A 43 5.13 -4.57 -17.20
N LYS A 44 5.02 -5.80 -17.70
CA LYS A 44 5.73 -6.95 -17.11
C LYS A 44 7.25 -6.71 -17.06
N ALA A 45 7.82 -6.24 -18.16
CA ALA A 45 9.25 -5.92 -18.27
C ALA A 45 9.66 -4.81 -17.28
N GLY A 46 8.81 -3.80 -17.08
CA GLY A 46 9.03 -2.75 -16.09
C GLY A 46 9.06 -3.27 -14.66
N ARG A 47 8.11 -4.15 -14.28
CA ARG A 47 8.13 -4.81 -12.96
C ARG A 47 9.37 -5.66 -12.74
N GLU A 48 9.77 -6.44 -13.75
CA GLU A 48 10.96 -7.28 -13.68
C GLU A 48 12.23 -6.43 -13.50
N THR A 49 12.32 -5.32 -14.24
CA THR A 49 13.42 -4.35 -14.11
C THR A 49 13.44 -3.72 -12.71
N ALA A 50 12.29 -3.27 -12.20
CA ALA A 50 12.20 -2.69 -10.86
C ALA A 50 12.62 -3.68 -9.76
N ASN A 51 12.17 -4.93 -9.85
CA ASN A 51 12.58 -5.99 -8.93
C ASN A 51 14.08 -6.26 -9.01
N ALA A 52 14.65 -6.32 -10.22
CA ALA A 52 16.09 -6.51 -10.41
C ALA A 52 16.91 -5.37 -9.78
N LEU A 53 16.45 -4.12 -9.92
CA LEU A 53 17.08 -2.96 -9.29
C LEU A 53 17.02 -3.02 -7.76
N MET A 54 15.88 -3.44 -7.19
CA MET A 54 15.76 -3.63 -5.73
C MET A 54 16.73 -4.70 -5.21
N VAL A 55 16.87 -5.83 -5.91
CA VAL A 55 17.81 -6.89 -5.55
C VAL A 55 19.25 -6.39 -5.68
N SER A 56 19.57 -5.69 -6.76
CA SER A 56 20.91 -5.13 -6.98
C SER A 56 21.32 -4.15 -5.87
N ASP A 57 20.40 -3.29 -5.44
CA ASP A 57 20.65 -2.36 -4.33
C ASP A 57 20.90 -3.07 -3.00
N LEU A 58 20.15 -4.14 -2.72
CA LEU A 58 20.35 -4.95 -1.53
C LEU A 58 21.72 -5.65 -1.53
N LEU A 59 22.11 -6.24 -2.67
CA LEU A 59 23.43 -6.89 -2.82
C LEU A 59 24.57 -5.87 -2.66
N ARG A 60 24.47 -4.72 -3.35
CA ARG A 60 25.40 -3.61 -3.22
C ARG A 60 25.57 -3.19 -1.75
N ALA A 61 24.47 -3.04 -1.02
CA ALA A 61 24.52 -2.67 0.39
C ALA A 61 25.21 -3.74 1.25
N ALA A 62 24.93 -5.02 1.00
CA ALA A 62 25.58 -6.12 1.71
C ALA A 62 27.09 -6.18 1.45
N GLU A 63 27.51 -6.05 0.19
CA GLU A 63 28.93 -6.09 -0.23
C GLU A 63 29.72 -4.90 0.33
N GLN A 64 29.10 -3.72 0.40
CA GLN A 64 29.75 -2.49 0.83
C GLN A 64 29.61 -2.21 2.33
N ASN A 65 29.00 -3.12 3.10
CA ASN A 65 28.58 -2.88 4.49
C ASN A 65 27.80 -1.56 4.65
N GLY A 66 26.98 -1.23 3.64
CA GLY A 66 26.17 -0.02 3.57
C GLY A 66 24.71 -0.27 3.93
N ARG A 67 23.86 0.71 3.61
CA ARG A 67 22.41 0.60 3.73
C ARG A 67 21.75 0.54 2.34
N PRO A 68 20.72 -0.30 2.17
CA PRO A 68 19.86 -0.23 0.99
C PRO A 68 19.02 1.05 1.03
N CYS A 69 18.51 1.46 -0.13
CA CYS A 69 17.59 2.59 -0.30
C CYS A 69 16.31 2.43 0.52
N CYS A 70 15.77 1.22 0.60
CA CYS A 70 14.66 0.87 1.48
C CYS A 70 15.19 -0.05 2.59
N ASN A 71 15.19 0.45 3.83
CA ASN A 71 15.82 -0.22 4.97
C ASN A 71 14.80 -0.62 6.05
N GLU A 72 15.29 -1.20 7.15
CA GLU A 72 14.47 -1.68 8.26
C GLU A 72 13.65 -0.57 8.95
N SER A 73 14.13 0.67 8.94
CA SER A 73 13.41 1.80 9.51
C SER A 73 12.21 2.19 8.64
N ASP A 74 12.36 2.16 7.32
CA ASP A 74 11.26 2.38 6.37
C ASP A 74 10.22 1.25 6.50
N GLY A 75 10.69 -0.01 6.55
CA GLY A 75 9.83 -1.16 6.76
C GLY A 75 9.04 -1.10 8.07
N ARG A 76 9.67 -0.63 9.16
CA ARG A 76 8.98 -0.41 10.44
C ARG A 76 7.86 0.62 10.30
N TRP A 77 8.08 1.73 9.59
CA TRP A 77 7.03 2.72 9.33
C TRP A 77 5.90 2.16 8.48
N THR A 78 6.19 1.34 7.47
CA THR A 78 5.17 0.66 6.68
C THR A 78 4.28 -0.24 7.55
N ILE A 79 4.88 -1.04 8.44
CA ILE A 79 4.14 -1.89 9.37
C ILE A 79 3.29 -1.04 10.32
N GLU A 80 3.85 0.04 10.87
CA GLU A 80 3.14 0.97 11.76
C GLU A 80 1.91 1.58 11.04
N MET A 81 2.05 1.99 9.78
CA MET A 81 0.94 2.51 8.97
C MET A 81 -0.19 1.49 8.80
N VAL A 82 0.15 0.23 8.46
CA VAL A 82 -0.84 -0.85 8.32
C VAL A 82 -1.60 -1.05 9.64
N HIS A 83 -0.90 -1.13 10.77
CA HIS A 83 -1.53 -1.24 12.09
C HIS A 83 -2.40 -0.02 12.41
N GLY A 84 -1.94 1.17 12.04
CA GLY A 84 -2.66 2.43 12.25
C GLY A 84 -4.00 2.47 11.51
N ILE A 85 -4.09 1.91 10.31
CA ILE A 85 -5.35 1.79 9.56
C ILE A 85 -6.36 0.94 10.34
N TYR A 86 -5.93 -0.24 10.82
CA TYR A 86 -6.81 -1.11 11.63
C TYR A 86 -7.24 -0.43 12.93
N GLN A 87 -6.31 0.23 13.63
CA GLN A 87 -6.63 0.92 14.88
C GLN A 87 -7.58 2.11 14.65
N ALA A 88 -7.38 2.88 13.59
CA ALA A 88 -8.26 4.00 13.22
C ALA A 88 -9.68 3.50 12.91
N GLN A 89 -9.79 2.41 12.16
CA GLN A 89 -11.09 1.81 11.85
C GLN A 89 -11.77 1.24 13.09
N SER A 90 -11.04 0.49 13.92
CA SER A 90 -11.58 -0.11 15.15
C SER A 90 -12.02 0.94 16.18
N SER A 91 -11.35 2.09 16.24
CA SER A 91 -11.66 3.17 17.20
C SER A 91 -12.60 4.24 16.63
N GLY A 92 -12.82 4.27 15.31
CA GLY A 92 -13.56 5.32 14.61
C GLY A 92 -12.90 6.70 14.71
N ARG A 93 -11.59 6.77 14.98
CA ARG A 93 -10.85 8.01 15.27
C ARG A 93 -9.56 8.09 14.49
N ARG A 94 -9.05 9.32 14.34
CA ARG A 94 -7.67 9.53 13.87
C ARG A 94 -6.69 8.95 14.89
N VAL A 95 -5.59 8.40 14.39
CA VAL A 95 -4.50 7.85 15.19
C VAL A 95 -3.24 8.69 15.00
N ASP A 96 -2.47 8.82 16.09
CA ASP A 96 -1.16 9.48 16.05
C ASP A 96 -0.07 8.47 15.72
N PHE A 97 0.99 8.93 15.06
CA PHE A 97 2.21 8.17 14.85
C PHE A 97 3.36 8.75 15.70
N PRO A 98 4.21 7.90 16.32
CA PRO A 98 4.10 6.44 16.41
C PRO A 98 2.87 5.99 17.22
N LEU A 99 2.37 4.79 16.94
CA LEU A 99 1.20 4.25 17.61
C LEU A 99 1.50 4.05 19.10
N ARG A 100 0.57 4.52 19.94
CA ARG A 100 0.66 4.36 21.40
C ARG A 100 0.45 2.90 21.83
N MET A 101 -0.34 2.14 21.08
CA MET A 101 -0.65 0.73 21.33
C MET A 101 -0.11 -0.13 20.18
N ARG A 102 0.93 -0.93 20.45
CA ARG A 102 1.60 -1.79 19.45
C ARG A 102 1.29 -3.28 19.62
N ALA A 103 0.10 -3.58 20.13
CA ALA A 103 -0.44 -4.94 20.14
C ALA A 103 -1.08 -5.26 18.78
N HIS A 104 -1.26 -6.54 18.47
CA HIS A 104 -1.92 -6.93 17.23
C HIS A 104 -3.38 -6.44 17.25
N PRO A 105 -3.83 -5.64 16.25
CA PRO A 105 -5.09 -4.90 16.34
C PRO A 105 -6.33 -5.81 16.38
N LEU A 106 -6.21 -7.04 15.88
CA LEU A 106 -7.29 -8.03 15.91
C LEU A 106 -7.28 -8.93 17.16
N GLU A 107 -6.22 -8.92 17.97
CA GLU A 107 -6.21 -9.70 19.22
C GLU A 107 -7.24 -9.15 20.22
N ALA A 108 -7.42 -7.83 20.25
CA ALA A 108 -8.45 -7.18 21.05
C ALA A 108 -9.89 -7.48 20.58
N GLN A 109 -10.06 -8.10 19.41
CA GLN A 109 -11.36 -8.41 18.79
C GLN A 109 -11.73 -9.91 18.88
N ARG A 110 -10.87 -10.75 19.47
CA ARG A 110 -11.22 -12.16 19.73
C ARG A 110 -12.22 -12.23 20.88
N HIS A 111 -13.49 -12.35 20.56
CA HIS A 111 -14.57 -12.79 21.46
C HIS A 111 -14.73 -14.31 21.40
#